data_AF-X5D926-F1
#
_entry.id   AF-X5D926-F1
#
_cell.length_a   1.000
_cell.length_b   1.000
_cell.length_c   1.000
_cell.angle_alpha   90.00
_cell.angle_beta   90.00
_cell.angle_gamma   90.00
#
_symmetry.space_group_name_H-M   'P 1'
#
loop_
_entity.id
_entity.type
_entity.pdbx_description
1 polymer ?
#
loop_
_entity_poly.entity_id
_entity_poly.type
_entity_poly.pdbx_seq_one_letter_code
_entity_poly.pdbx_strand_id
1 'polypeptide(L)' 'MCAARLAAAAAAAQSVYAFSARPLAGGEPVSLGSLRGKVLLIENVASL' A
#
# COMPACT_ATOMS: atom_id res chain seq x y z
N MET A 1 -13.20 -9.52 20.08
CA MET A 1 -13.37 -8.84 18.76
C MET A 1 -12.53 -7.56 18.64
N CYS A 2 -12.52 -6.63 19.60
CA CYS A 2 -11.69 -5.40 19.51
C CYS A 2 -10.19 -5.66 19.38
N ALA A 3 -9.61 -6.56 20.19
CA ALA A 3 -8.18 -6.86 20.14
C ALA A 3 -7.74 -7.44 18.79
N ALA A 4 -8.56 -8.29 18.17
CA ALA A 4 -8.28 -8.85 16.84
C ALA A 4 -8.33 -7.78 15.73
N ARG A 5 -9.26 -6.81 15.83
CA ARG A 5 -9.32 -5.67 14.90
C ARG A 5 -8.13 -4.74 15.06
N LEU A 6 -7.69 -4.49 16.28
CA LEU A 6 -6.49 -3.69 16.58
C LEU A 6 -5.21 -4.38 16.07
N ALA A 7 -5.09 -5.69 16.25
CA ALA A 7 -3.97 -6.46 15.73
C ALA A 7 -3.94 -6.49 14.19
N ALA A 8 -5.11 -6.64 13.53
CA ALA A 8 -5.21 -6.59 12.08
C ALA A 8 -4.89 -5.18 11.53
N ALA A 9 -5.31 -4.13 12.21
CA ALA A 9 -4.98 -2.75 11.84
C ALA A 9 -3.48 -2.45 12.01
N ALA A 10 -2.86 -2.93 13.09
CA ALA A 10 -1.42 -2.80 13.31
C ALA A 10 -0.59 -3.60 12.28
N ALA A 11 -1.01 -4.83 11.95
CA ALA A 11 -0.37 -5.63 10.92
C ALA A 11 -0.53 -5.02 9.51
N ALA A 12 -1.68 -4.40 9.23
CA ALA A 12 -1.86 -3.62 8.01
C ALA A 12 -0.95 -2.38 8.00
N ALA A 13 -0.82 -1.67 9.12
CA ALA A 13 0.07 -0.51 9.26
C ALA A 13 1.57 -0.86 9.13
N GLN A 14 1.94 -2.12 9.30
CA GLN A 14 3.30 -2.64 9.10
C GLN A 14 3.57 -3.13 7.67
N SER A 15 2.57 -3.13 6.80
CA SER A 15 2.66 -3.61 5.42
C SER A 15 2.45 -2.48 4.42
N VAL A 16 3.02 -2.62 3.23
CA VAL A 16 2.76 -1.73 2.09
C VAL A 16 1.27 -1.67 1.72
N TYR A 17 0.48 -2.70 2.07
CA TYR A 17 -0.94 -2.78 1.71
C TYR A 17 -1.85 -1.75 2.40
N ALA A 18 -1.38 -1.07 3.45
CA ALA A 18 -2.13 0.04 4.05
C ALA A 18 -2.03 1.36 3.26
N PHE A 19 -1.17 1.41 2.24
CA PHE A 19 -0.92 2.63 1.48
C PHE A 19 -1.57 2.62 0.11
N SER A 20 -1.83 3.82 -0.40
CA SER A 20 -2.24 4.07 -1.77
C SER A 20 -1.44 5.24 -2.36
N ALA A 21 -1.36 5.28 -3.69
CA ALA A 21 -0.68 6.36 -4.41
C ALA A 21 -1.49 6.76 -5.64
N ARG A 22 -1.40 8.03 -6.05
CA ARG A 22 -2.03 8.49 -7.29
C ARG A 22 -1.16 8.14 -8.50
N PRO A 23 -1.73 7.62 -9.60
CA PRO A 23 -1.01 7.38 -10.84
C PRO A 23 -0.44 8.67 -11.44
N LEU A 24 0.61 8.55 -12.26
CA LEU A 24 1.23 9.68 -12.97
C LEU A 24 0.22 10.42 -13.87
N ALA A 25 -0.68 9.68 -14.53
CA ALA A 25 -1.74 10.26 -15.35
C ALA A 25 -2.85 10.96 -14.53
N GLY A 26 -2.74 11.02 -13.20
CA GLY A 26 -3.78 11.47 -12.29
C GLY A 26 -4.85 10.40 -12.00
N GLY A 27 -5.97 10.82 -11.41
CA GLY A 27 -7.12 9.97 -11.10
C GLY A 27 -7.15 9.41 -9.68
N GLU A 28 -7.96 8.37 -9.48
CA GLU A 28 -8.19 7.75 -8.18
C GLU A 28 -6.93 7.09 -7.62
N PRO A 29 -6.68 7.19 -6.29
CA PRO A 29 -5.58 6.49 -5.65
C PRO A 29 -5.67 4.97 -5.85
N VAL A 30 -4.58 4.34 -6.23
CA VAL A 30 -4.46 2.89 -6.33
C VAL A 30 -3.95 2.35 -5.00
N SER A 31 -4.71 1.45 -4.39
CA SER A 31 -4.28 0.74 -3.18
C SER A 31 -3.22 -0.31 -3.53
N LEU A 32 -2.10 -0.30 -2.82
CA LEU A 32 -1.08 -1.36 -2.94
C LEU A 32 -1.60 -2.71 -2.45
N GLY A 33 -2.68 -2.74 -1.65
CA GLY A 33 -3.36 -3.98 -1.24
C GLY A 33 -3.85 -4.83 -2.41
N SER A 34 -4.14 -4.22 -3.56
CA SER A 34 -4.52 -4.92 -4.79
C SER A 34 -3.42 -5.84 -5.36
N LEU A 35 -2.17 -5.65 -4.93
CA LEU A 35 -1.01 -6.40 -5.42
C LEU A 35 -0.60 -7.55 -4.49
N ARG A 36 -1.45 -7.93 -3.53
CA ARG A 36 -1.17 -9.04 -2.61
C ARG A 36 -0.84 -10.32 -3.39
N GLY A 37 0.25 -10.98 -3.01
CA GLY A 37 0.75 -12.18 -3.69
C GLY A 37 1.71 -11.90 -4.85
N LYS A 38 2.04 -10.63 -5.11
CA LYS A 38 3.12 -10.22 -6.00
C LYS A 38 4.37 -9.83 -5.20
N VAL A 39 5.53 -10.03 -5.80
CA VAL A 39 6.79 -9.44 -5.34
C VAL A 39 6.87 -8.03 -5.93
N LEU A 40 7.17 -7.04 -5.09
CA LEU A 40 7.23 -5.63 -5.48
C LEU A 40 8.64 -5.09 -5.30
N LEU A 41 9.16 -4.44 -6.34
CA LEU A 41 10.32 -3.55 -6.26
C LEU A 41 9.79 -2.11 -6.31
N ILE A 42 10.17 -1.28 -5.35
CA ILE A 42 9.72 0.12 -5.23
C ILE A 42 10.96 1.00 -5.31
N GLU A 43 10.99 1.91 -6.27
CA GLU A 43 12.11 2.81 -6.53
C GLU A 43 11.66 4.27 -6.53
N ASN A 44 12.47 5.14 -5.94
CA ASN A 44 12.33 6.58 -6.11
C ASN A 44 13.05 6.99 -7.41
N VAL A 45 12.33 7.65 -8.32
CA VAL A 45 12.86 8.08 -9.63
C VAL A 45 12.99 9.59 -9.72
N ALA A 46 13.87 10.07 -10.59
CA ALA A 46 14.02 11.48 -10.96
C ALA A 46 14.46 11.58 -12.43
N SER A 47 14.05 12.65 -13.13
CA SER A 47 14.50 12.96 -14.49
C SER A 47 15.64 13.98 -14.45
N LEU A 48 16.53 13.94 -15.45
CA LEU A 48 17.62 14.91 -15.65
C LEU A 48 17.18 16.10 -16.51
#